data_AF-A0A150VXP1-F1
#
_entry.id   AF-A0A150VXP1-F1
#
_cell.length_a   1.000
_cell.length_b   1.000
_cell.length_c   1.000
_cell.angle_alpha   90.00
_cell.angle_beta   90.00
_cell.angle_gamma   90.00
#
_symmetry.space_group_name_H-M   'P 1'
#
loop_
_entity.id
_entity.type
_entity.pdbx_description
1 polymer ?
#
loop_
_entity_poly.entity_id
_entity_poly.type
_entity_poly.pdbx_seq_one_letter_code
_entity_poly.pdbx_strand_id
1 'polypeptide(L)'
;MSIEEHAVADPAAGPYALTTGPDGALWFTLVHGDRIGRLVPGREPTSHRLAPDSGPTVITPGPDGALWTALEIGALARVAPADSTP
;
A
#
# COMPACT_ATOMS: atom_id res chain seq x y z
N MET A 1 21.99 15.94 7.40
CA MET A 1 20.94 14.91 7.22
C MET A 1 19.63 15.52 7.69
N SER A 2 18.62 15.55 6.84
CA SER A 2 17.25 15.98 7.19
C SER A 2 16.32 14.77 7.11
N ILE A 3 15.36 14.70 8.02
CA ILE A 3 14.32 13.66 8.07
C ILE A 3 12.98 14.40 7.95
N GLU A 4 12.10 13.87 7.09
CA GLU A 4 10.73 14.35 6.92
C GLU A 4 9.77 13.22 7.25
N GLU A 5 8.69 13.54 7.96
CA GLU A 5 7.64 12.61 8.35
C GLU A 5 6.36 12.95 7.59
N HIS A 6 5.73 11.94 6.99
CA HIS A 6 4.49 12.09 6.25
C HIS A 6 3.36 11.34 6.94
N ALA A 7 2.33 12.05 7.38
CA ALA A 7 1.09 11.42 7.82
C ALA A 7 0.39 10.77 6.62
N VAL A 8 0.10 9.48 6.73
CA VAL A 8 -0.47 8.69 5.62
C VAL A 8 -1.90 8.22 5.86
N ALA A 9 -2.32 8.20 7.12
CA ALA A 9 -3.63 7.77 7.59
C ALA A 9 -3.81 8.20 9.06
N ASP A 10 -4.94 7.81 9.65
CA ASP A 10 -5.15 7.88 11.10
C ASP A 10 -4.03 7.10 11.85
N PRO A 11 -3.54 7.58 13.01
CA PRO A 11 -2.49 6.91 13.77
C PRO A 11 -2.77 5.45 14.13
N ALA A 12 -4.05 5.07 14.28
CA ALA A 12 -4.44 3.69 14.58
C ALA A 12 -4.43 2.77 13.34
N ALA A 13 -4.25 3.30 12.13
CA ALA A 13 -4.33 2.52 10.89
C ALA A 13 -3.16 1.52 10.71
N GLY A 14 -2.05 1.71 11.45
CA GLY A 14 -0.94 0.76 11.50
C GLY A 14 -0.19 0.60 10.17
N PRO A 15 0.51 1.64 9.67
CA PRO A 15 1.43 1.48 8.54
C PRO A 15 2.54 0.48 8.88
N TYR A 16 2.74 -0.53 8.04
CA TYR A 16 3.65 -1.65 8.35
C TYR A 16 4.78 -1.83 7.34
N ALA A 17 4.46 -2.09 6.07
CA ALA A 17 5.45 -2.23 5.00
C ALA A 17 5.16 -1.28 3.86
N LEU A 18 6.20 -0.92 3.09
CA LEU A 18 6.07 -0.09 1.89
C LEU A 18 7.01 -0.56 0.78
N THR A 19 6.66 -0.21 -0.45
CA THR A 19 7.46 -0.44 -1.66
C THR A 19 7.22 0.67 -2.67
N THR A 20 8.10 0.80 -3.66
CA THR A 20 7.88 1.68 -4.82
C THR A 20 7.00 0.97 -5.84
N GLY A 21 5.94 1.63 -6.28
CA GLY A 21 5.09 1.17 -7.38
C GLY A 21 5.67 1.50 -8.75
N PRO A 22 5.21 0.82 -9.82
CA PRO A 22 5.62 1.11 -11.19
C PRO A 22 5.12 2.48 -11.68
N ASP A 23 4.13 3.07 -11.00
CA ASP A 23 3.62 4.42 -11.23
C ASP A 23 4.46 5.53 -10.55
N GLY A 24 5.60 5.15 -9.95
CA GLY A 24 6.50 6.06 -9.24
C GLY A 24 5.99 6.54 -7.88
N ALA A 25 4.87 6.00 -7.38
CA ALA A 25 4.36 6.28 -6.05
C ALA A 25 4.94 5.31 -5.01
N LEU A 26 4.91 5.71 -3.74
CA LEU A 26 5.11 4.80 -2.62
C LEU A 26 3.78 4.11 -2.31
N TRP A 27 3.80 2.79 -2.21
CA TRP A 27 2.67 1.97 -1.83
C TRP A 27 2.94 1.30 -0.50
N PHE A 28 1.98 1.30 0.39
CA PHE A 28 2.16 0.81 1.76
C PHE A 28 0.92 0.09 2.27
N THR A 29 1.11 -0.76 3.27
CA THR A 29 0.03 -1.48 3.93
C THR A 29 -0.40 -0.77 5.20
N LEU A 30 -1.71 -0.79 5.49
CA LEU A 30 -2.31 -0.33 6.73
C LEU A 30 -2.96 -1.55 7.41
N VAL A 31 -2.18 -2.26 8.24
CA VAL A 31 -2.52 -3.58 8.79
C VAL A 31 -3.82 -3.53 9.59
N HIS A 32 -4.01 -2.49 10.41
CA HIS A 32 -5.18 -2.36 11.27
C HIS A 32 -6.37 -1.66 10.58
N GLY A 33 -6.14 -1.10 9.39
CA GLY A 33 -7.18 -0.42 8.61
C GLY A 33 -7.82 -1.30 7.53
N ASP A 34 -7.27 -2.48 7.24
CA ASP A 34 -7.61 -3.30 6.06
C ASP A 34 -7.48 -2.53 4.75
N ARG A 35 -6.38 -1.79 4.57
CA ARG A 35 -6.19 -0.94 3.38
C ARG A 35 -4.79 -1.02 2.82
N ILE A 36 -4.71 -0.69 1.54
CA ILE A 36 -3.47 -0.36 0.85
C ILE A 36 -3.45 1.14 0.60
N GLY A 37 -2.41 1.80 1.09
CA GLY A 37 -2.18 3.22 0.86
C GLY A 37 -1.23 3.48 -0.30
N ARG A 38 -1.34 4.67 -0.86
CA ARG A 38 -0.52 5.20 -1.95
C ARG A 38 -0.17 6.65 -1.67
N LEU A 39 1.11 6.97 -1.69
CA LEU A 39 1.66 8.31 -1.46
C LEU A 39 2.55 8.72 -2.63
N VAL A 40 2.26 9.89 -3.19
CA VAL A 40 3.21 10.63 -4.03
C VAL A 40 3.72 11.80 -3.19
N PRO A 41 5.04 11.93 -2.92
CA PRO A 41 5.57 13.03 -2.13
C PRO A 41 5.05 14.40 -2.61
N GLY A 42 4.61 15.24 -1.67
CA GLY A 42 3.99 16.53 -1.96
C GLY A 42 2.52 16.48 -2.41
N ARG A 43 1.90 15.29 -2.44
CA ARG A 43 0.45 15.11 -2.67
C ARG A 43 -0.21 14.45 -1.48
N GLU A 44 -1.52 14.65 -1.37
CA GLU A 44 -2.32 13.98 -0.35
C GLU A 44 -2.28 12.45 -0.53
N PRO A 45 -2.04 11.68 0.55
CA PRO A 45 -2.12 10.22 0.51
C PRO A 45 -3.52 9.75 0.10
N THR A 46 -3.56 8.62 -0.60
CA THR A 46 -4.79 7.93 -0.97
C THR A 46 -4.76 6.50 -0.44
N SER A 47 -5.92 5.87 -0.32
CA SER A 47 -6.01 4.50 0.19
C SER A 47 -7.22 3.74 -0.33
N HIS A 48 -7.01 2.43 -0.49
CA HIS A 48 -7.94 1.49 -1.10
C HIS A 48 -8.30 0.42 -0.07
N ARG A 49 -9.59 0.21 0.14
CA ARG A 49 -10.09 -0.78 1.11
C ARG A 49 -9.93 -2.19 0.55
N LEU A 50 -9.50 -3.12 1.39
CA LEU A 50 -9.46 -4.56 1.12
C LEU A 50 -10.65 -5.26 1.79
N ALA A 51 -10.64 -6.60 1.78
CA ALA A 51 -11.58 -7.38 2.57
C ALA A 51 -11.49 -6.97 4.05
N PRO A 52 -12.61 -6.91 4.79
CA PRO A 52 -12.59 -6.69 6.23
C PRO A 52 -11.73 -7.74 6.94
N ASP A 53 -11.05 -7.33 8.01
CA ASP A 53 -10.19 -8.17 8.86
C ASP A 53 -9.08 -8.88 8.06
N SER A 54 -8.67 -8.32 6.92
CA SER A 54 -7.70 -8.92 6.02
C SER A 54 -6.26 -8.77 6.50
N GLY A 55 -5.96 -7.76 7.31
CA GLY A 55 -4.62 -7.56 7.87
C GLY A 55 -3.52 -7.58 6.81
N PRO A 56 -3.48 -6.64 5.85
CA PRO A 56 -2.44 -6.62 4.83
C PRO A 56 -1.07 -6.33 5.46
N THR A 57 -0.09 -7.22 5.28
CA THR A 57 1.23 -7.12 5.92
C THR A 57 2.32 -6.65 4.96
N VAL A 58 3.14 -7.55 4.43
CA VAL A 58 4.21 -7.21 3.49
C VAL A 58 3.60 -6.93 2.11
N ILE A 59 4.17 -5.96 1.39
CA ILE A 59 3.83 -5.64 -0.01
C ILE A 59 5.11 -5.64 -0.86
N THR A 60 5.05 -6.21 -2.05
CA THR A 60 6.18 -6.30 -2.99
C THR A 60 5.73 -6.18 -4.45
N PRO A 61 6.58 -5.70 -5.38
CA PRO A 61 6.33 -5.84 -6.81
C PRO A 61 6.27 -7.32 -7.21
N GLY A 62 5.38 -7.62 -8.15
CA GLY A 62 5.22 -8.93 -8.76
C GLY A 62 5.73 -8.98 -10.20
N PRO A 63 5.85 -10.19 -10.78
CA PRO A 63 6.36 -10.40 -12.14
C PRO A 63 5.43 -9.88 -13.24
N ASP A 64 4.17 -9.60 -12.91
CA ASP A 64 3.12 -9.10 -13.81
C ASP A 64 2.97 -7.58 -13.77
N GLY A 65 3.90 -6.87 -13.12
CA GLY A 65 3.86 -5.43 -12.95
C GLY A 65 2.83 -4.93 -11.92
N ALA A 66 2.09 -5.84 -11.26
CA ALA A 66 1.24 -5.50 -10.13
C ALA A 66 2.02 -5.52 -8.82
N LEU A 67 1.46 -4.92 -7.77
CA LEU A 67 1.95 -5.11 -6.41
C LEU A 67 1.17 -6.25 -5.74
N TRP A 68 1.84 -7.02 -4.90
CA TRP A 68 1.28 -8.18 -4.21
C TRP A 68 1.49 -8.03 -2.72
N THR A 69 0.44 -8.29 -1.95
CA THR A 69 0.47 -8.20 -0.48
C THR A 69 -0.09 -9.46 0.15
N ALA A 70 0.53 -9.89 1.26
CA ALA A 70 0.03 -10.99 2.06
C ALA A 70 -1.05 -10.52 3.03
N LEU A 71 -2.15 -11.27 3.09
CA LEU A 71 -3.27 -11.03 3.99
C LEU A 71 -3.29 -12.11 5.08
N GLU A 72 -3.55 -11.72 6.33
CA GLU A 72 -3.63 -12.62 7.50
C GLU A 72 -4.80 -13.61 7.43
N ILE A 73 -5.67 -13.46 6.43
CA ILE A 73 -6.78 -14.36 6.11
C ILE A 73 -6.39 -15.52 5.16
N GLY A 74 -5.10 -15.78 4.98
CA GLY A 74 -4.62 -16.88 4.12
C GLY A 74 -4.75 -16.61 2.62
N ALA A 75 -4.69 -15.34 2.22
CA ALA A 75 -4.82 -14.92 0.83
C ALA A 75 -3.74 -13.91 0.44
N LEU A 76 -3.61 -13.65 -0.86
CA LEU A 76 -2.82 -12.55 -1.40
C LEU A 76 -3.75 -11.55 -2.08
N ALA A 77 -3.51 -10.25 -1.88
CA ALA A 77 -4.15 -9.23 -2.72
C ALA A 77 -3.20 -8.82 -3.84
N ARG A 78 -3.73 -8.77 -5.06
CA ARG A 78 -3.08 -8.23 -6.24
C ARG A 78 -3.57 -6.80 -6.47
N VAL A 79 -2.68 -5.83 -6.37
CA VAL A 79 -2.96 -4.40 -6.54
C VAL A 79 -2.42 -3.97 -7.91
N ALA A 80 -3.33 -3.79 -8.86
CA ALA A 80 -2.99 -3.18 -10.14
C ALA A 80 -2.87 -1.65 -9.93
N PRO A 81 -1.70 -1.05 -10.19
CA PRO A 81 -1.59 0.40 -10.23
C PRO A 81 -2.56 0.93 -11.30
N ALA A 82 -3.28 2.00 -10.97
CA ALA A 82 -4.10 2.69 -11.96
C ALA A 82 -3.14 3.22 -13.06
N ASP A 83 -3.47 2.91 -14.31
CA ASP A 83 -2.69 3.14 -15.55
C ASP A 83 -1.71 2.02 -15.97
N SER A 84 -2.18 0.78 -15.92
CA SER A 84 -1.74 -0.26 -16.86
C SER A 84 -2.69 -0.32 -18.07
N THR A 85 -2.73 0.76 -18.85
CA THR A 85 -3.22 0.68 -20.24
C THR A 85 -1.98 0.48 -21.13
N PRO A 86 -1.94 -0.51 -22.03
CA PRO A 86 -0.85 -0.60 -23.01
C PRO A 86 -0.79 0.61 -23.94
#